data_AF-A0A1N6PLF3-F1
#
_entry.id   AF-A0A1N6PLF3-F1
#
_cell.length_a   1.000
_cell.length_b   1.000
_cell.length_c   1.000
_cell.angle_alpha   90.00
_cell.angle_beta   90.00
_cell.angle_gamma   90.00
#
_symmetry.space_group_name_H-M   'P 1'
#
loop_
_entity.id
_entity.type
_entity.pdbx_description
1 polymer ?
#
loop_
_entity_poly.entity_id
_entity_poly.type
_entity_poly.pdbx_seq_one_letter_code
_entity_poly.pdbx_strand_id
1 'polypeptide(L)'
;MATVSYVSEDDATGLVREVYEDIRKTFGMPFVPNLFKVMAHNPAYLQASWQRVKTIMGPGLLDRKTKEMIAVAVSATNGCDYCVRAHTGALRAMGSTDGELVELMAVVDLFSGFNKMLEGLQVDNDLGR
;
A
#
# COMPACT_ATOMS: atom_id res chain seq x y z
N MET A 1 5.83 16.17 -9.50
CA MET A 1 7.10 15.55 -9.95
C MET A 1 7.85 15.06 -8.73
N ALA A 2 8.61 13.97 -8.83
CA ALA A 2 9.43 13.50 -7.70
C ALA A 2 10.60 14.47 -7.46
N THR A 3 11.02 14.57 -6.20
CA THR A 3 12.16 15.40 -5.77
C THR A 3 13.50 14.67 -5.86
N VAL A 4 13.48 13.37 -6.16
CA VAL A 4 14.64 12.50 -6.34
C VAL A 4 14.49 11.77 -7.68
N SER A 5 15.60 11.50 -8.36
CA SER A 5 15.62 10.72 -9.60
C SER A 5 15.23 9.26 -9.35
N TYR A 6 14.96 8.53 -10.44
CA TYR A 6 14.70 7.10 -10.40
C TYR A 6 15.89 6.33 -10.95
N VAL A 7 16.23 5.19 -10.36
CA VAL A 7 17.06 4.19 -11.05
C VAL A 7 16.16 3.49 -12.07
N SER A 8 16.38 3.77 -13.35
CA SER A 8 15.56 3.21 -14.43
C SER A 8 15.71 1.68 -14.48
N GLU A 9 14.76 1.00 -15.13
CA GLU A 9 14.84 -0.46 -15.27
C GLU A 9 15.97 -0.88 -16.21
N ASP A 10 16.36 -0.02 -17.16
CA ASP A 10 17.46 -0.26 -18.11
C ASP A 10 18.83 -0.05 -17.47
N ASP A 11 18.93 0.86 -16.50
CA ASP A 11 20.17 1.14 -15.75
C ASP A 11 20.37 0.20 -14.55
N ALA A 12 19.37 -0.63 -14.23
CA ALA A 12 19.42 -1.53 -13.08
C ALA A 12 20.45 -2.63 -13.28
N THR A 13 21.42 -2.72 -12.37
CA THR A 13 22.47 -3.75 -12.37
C THR A 13 22.59 -4.44 -11.01
N GLY A 14 23.24 -5.60 -10.97
CA GLY A 14 23.46 -6.38 -9.75
C GLY A 14 22.17 -6.63 -8.96
N LEU A 15 22.24 -6.39 -7.64
CA LEU A 15 21.14 -6.61 -6.70
C LEU A 15 19.86 -5.84 -7.07
N VAL A 16 19.96 -4.62 -7.62
CA VAL A 16 18.78 -3.83 -8.00
C VAL A 16 17.99 -4.54 -9.10
N ARG A 17 18.70 -5.05 -10.11
CA ARG A 17 18.08 -5.79 -11.23
C ARG A 17 17.38 -7.05 -10.74
N GLU A 18 18.03 -7.82 -9.86
CA GLU A 18 17.47 -9.04 -9.26
C GLU A 18 16.17 -8.75 -8.49
N VAL A 19 16.15 -7.68 -7.68
CA VAL A 19 14.95 -7.27 -6.95
C VAL A 19 13.85 -6.78 -7.89
N TYR A 20 14.19 -6.03 -8.94
CA TYR A 20 13.22 -5.56 -9.94
C TYR A 20 12.55 -6.71 -10.69
N GLU A 21 13.32 -7.72 -11.08
CA GLU A 21 12.78 -8.94 -11.71
C GLU A 21 11.80 -9.67 -10.78
N ASP A 22 12.14 -9.79 -9.49
CA ASP A 22 11.26 -10.41 -8.49
C ASP A 22 9.98 -9.59 -8.25
N ILE A 23 10.06 -8.25 -8.26
CA ILE A 23 8.89 -7.36 -8.17
C ILE A 23 7.93 -7.60 -9.32
N ARG A 24 8.43 -7.59 -10.57
CA ARG A 24 7.59 -7.82 -11.76
C ARG A 24 6.92 -9.19 -11.70
N LYS A 25 7.68 -10.23 -11.37
CA LYS A 25 7.17 -11.60 -11.25
C LYS A 25 6.10 -11.72 -10.17
N THR A 26 6.34 -11.14 -8.99
CA THR A 26 5.45 -11.25 -7.83
C THR A 26 4.15 -10.47 -8.02
N PHE A 27 4.19 -9.29 -8.64
CA PHE A 27 3.00 -8.50 -8.90
C PHE A 27 2.31 -8.81 -10.23
N GLY A 28 2.96 -9.55 -11.13
CA GLY A 28 2.44 -9.82 -12.47
C GLY A 28 2.31 -8.56 -13.32
N MET A 29 3.13 -7.53 -13.06
CA MET A 29 3.11 -6.26 -13.79
C MET A 29 4.30 -6.16 -14.73
N PRO A 30 4.16 -5.52 -15.91
CA PRO A 30 5.25 -5.36 -16.87
C PRO A 30 6.27 -4.28 -16.47
N PHE A 31 6.07 -3.59 -15.34
CA PHE A 31 6.92 -2.51 -14.86
C PHE A 31 7.12 -2.60 -13.34
N VAL A 32 8.17 -1.93 -12.84
CA VAL A 32 8.43 -1.76 -11.41
C VAL A 32 7.81 -0.44 -10.92
N PRO A 33 7.03 -0.43 -9.82
CA PRO A 33 6.49 0.81 -9.25
C PRO A 33 7.58 1.82 -8.85
N ASN A 34 7.33 3.11 -9.09
CA ASN A 34 8.30 4.18 -8.84
C ASN A 34 8.81 4.24 -7.39
N LEU A 35 8.04 3.80 -6.39
CA LEU A 35 8.51 3.68 -5.01
C LEU A 35 9.81 2.86 -4.92
N PHE A 36 9.82 1.68 -5.54
CA PHE A 36 11.00 0.82 -5.56
C PHE A 36 12.14 1.41 -6.40
N LYS A 37 11.81 2.19 -7.43
CA LYS A 37 12.81 2.89 -8.26
C LYS A 37 13.55 4.02 -7.54
N VAL A 38 12.89 4.67 -6.59
CA VAL A 38 13.55 5.63 -5.69
C VAL A 38 14.40 4.89 -4.66
N MET A 39 13.88 3.80 -4.07
CA MET A 39 14.61 3.00 -3.09
C MET A 39 15.88 2.37 -3.66
N ALA A 40 15.92 2.11 -4.96
CA ALA A 40 17.04 1.52 -5.67
C ALA A 40 18.36 2.32 -5.59
N HIS A 41 18.30 3.63 -5.27
CA HIS A 41 19.50 4.39 -4.92
C HIS A 41 20.25 3.82 -3.70
N ASN A 42 19.58 3.02 -2.87
CA ASN A 42 20.18 2.22 -1.81
C ASN A 42 19.75 0.74 -1.96
N PRO A 43 20.56 -0.09 -2.66
CA PRO A 43 20.18 -1.48 -2.98
C PRO A 43 19.85 -2.36 -1.77
N ALA A 44 20.58 -2.21 -0.66
CA ALA A 44 20.33 -2.97 0.56
C ALA A 44 18.97 -2.58 1.18
N TYR A 45 18.63 -1.30 1.17
CA TYR A 45 17.33 -0.81 1.63
C TYR A 45 16.18 -1.25 0.72
N LEU A 46 16.37 -1.21 -0.61
CA LEU A 46 15.40 -1.75 -1.57
C LEU A 46 15.13 -3.23 -1.29
N GLN A 47 16.17 -4.06 -1.15
CA GLN A 47 16.01 -5.48 -0.90
C GLN A 47 15.26 -5.73 0.41
N ALA A 48 15.66 -5.08 1.51
CA ALA A 48 15.00 -5.23 2.81
C ALA A 48 13.52 -4.81 2.75
N SER A 49 13.23 -3.68 2.10
CA SER A 49 11.86 -3.18 1.91
C SER A 49 11.01 -4.14 1.08
N TRP A 50 11.58 -4.69 0.00
CA TRP A 50 10.88 -5.65 -0.84
C TRP A 50 10.58 -6.96 -0.11
N GLN A 51 11.51 -7.49 0.67
CA GLN A 51 11.25 -8.68 1.50
C GLN A 51 10.13 -8.42 2.50
N ARG A 52 10.12 -7.25 3.15
CA ARG A 52 9.02 -6.85 4.05
C ARG A 52 7.68 -6.80 3.32
N VAL A 53 7.63 -6.25 2.10
CA VAL A 53 6.40 -6.23 1.28
C VAL A 53 5.93 -7.66 0.98
N LYS A 54 6.82 -8.56 0.56
CA LYS A 54 6.44 -9.96 0.30
C LYS A 54 5.93 -10.67 1.54
N THR A 55 6.58 -10.49 2.70
CA THR A 55 6.15 -11.10 3.95
C THR A 55 4.78 -10.60 4.39
N ILE A 56 4.52 -9.29 4.28
CA ILE A 56 3.27 -8.69 4.76
C ILE A 56 2.13 -8.89 3.75
N MET A 57 2.36 -8.66 2.46
CA MET A 57 1.34 -8.67 1.40
C MET A 57 1.21 -10.04 0.71
N GLY A 58 2.07 -11.00 1.00
CA GLY A 58 1.96 -12.38 0.50
C GLY A 58 0.81 -13.17 1.14
N PRO A 59 0.69 -14.48 0.83
CA PRO A 59 -0.30 -15.36 1.45
C PRO A 59 -0.24 -15.36 2.98
N GLY A 60 -1.38 -15.47 3.64
CA GLY A 60 -1.46 -15.51 5.10
C GLY A 60 -2.90 -15.61 5.60
N LEU A 61 -3.10 -15.31 6.89
CA LEU A 61 -4.42 -15.40 7.54
C LEU A 61 -5.47 -14.44 6.95
N LEU A 62 -5.02 -13.29 6.45
CA LEU A 62 -5.84 -12.37 5.66
C LEU A 62 -5.52 -12.55 4.18
N ASP A 63 -6.56 -12.60 3.36
CA ASP A 63 -6.40 -12.63 1.91
C ASP A 63 -5.81 -11.30 1.37
N ARG A 64 -5.33 -11.34 0.14
CA ARG A 64 -4.66 -10.20 -0.49
C ARG A 64 -5.60 -9.00 -0.67
N LYS A 65 -6.86 -9.22 -1.06
CA LYS A 65 -7.83 -8.14 -1.31
C LYS A 65 -8.13 -7.40 0.00
N THR A 66 -8.29 -8.13 1.11
CA THR A 66 -8.44 -7.55 2.45
C THR A 66 -7.23 -6.69 2.85
N LYS A 67 -6.00 -7.17 2.62
CA LYS A 67 -4.79 -6.38 2.90
C LYS A 67 -4.71 -5.09 2.07
N GLU A 68 -5.11 -5.13 0.80
CA GLU A 68 -5.15 -3.95 -0.06
C GLU A 68 -6.25 -2.95 0.35
N MET A 69 -7.41 -3.42 0.81
CA MET A 69 -8.46 -2.56 1.38
C MET A 69 -7.96 -1.81 2.62
N ILE A 70 -7.25 -2.49 3.51
CA ILE A 70 -6.59 -1.86 4.68
C ILE A 70 -5.54 -0.84 4.20
N ALA A 71 -4.75 -1.17 3.18
CA ALA A 71 -3.75 -0.26 2.63
C ALA A 71 -4.38 1.02 2.06
N VAL A 72 -5.51 0.93 1.35
CA VAL A 72 -6.26 2.10 0.89
C VAL A 72 -6.78 2.92 2.07
N ALA A 73 -7.40 2.29 3.07
CA ALA A 73 -7.93 2.98 4.25
C ALA A 73 -6.84 3.77 5.01
N VAL A 74 -5.69 3.14 5.26
CA VAL A 74 -4.53 3.78 5.91
C VAL A 74 -3.97 4.90 5.04
N SER A 75 -3.84 4.66 3.73
CA SER A 75 -3.30 5.65 2.79
C SER A 75 -4.18 6.89 2.68
N ALA A 76 -5.50 6.72 2.64
CA ALA A 76 -6.46 7.81 2.57
C ALA A 76 -6.45 8.64 3.86
N THR A 77 -6.47 7.96 5.02
CA THR A 77 -6.39 8.62 6.33
C THR A 77 -5.09 9.41 6.50
N ASN A 78 -3.98 8.92 5.95
CA ASN A 78 -2.68 9.61 5.97
C ASN A 78 -2.50 10.65 4.85
N GLY A 79 -3.50 10.83 3.96
CA GLY A 79 -3.42 11.81 2.86
C GLY A 79 -2.41 11.48 1.77
N CYS A 80 -2.04 10.21 1.56
CA CYS A 80 -1.08 9.81 0.52
C CYS A 80 -1.75 9.57 -0.84
N ASP A 81 -1.82 10.59 -1.72
CA ASP A 81 -2.42 10.46 -3.07
C ASP A 81 -1.77 9.36 -3.92
N TYR A 82 -0.44 9.27 -3.93
CA TYR A 82 0.27 8.19 -4.64
C TYR A 82 -0.16 6.79 -4.17
N CYS A 83 -0.24 6.62 -2.85
CA CYS A 83 -0.56 5.34 -2.24
C CYS A 83 -2.03 4.96 -2.50
N VAL A 84 -2.96 5.92 -2.36
CA VAL A 84 -4.38 5.71 -2.66
C VAL A 84 -4.54 5.24 -4.10
N ARG A 85 -3.92 5.92 -5.07
CA ARG A 85 -3.99 5.51 -6.48
C ARG A 85 -3.39 4.12 -6.72
N ALA A 86 -2.24 3.82 -6.12
CA ALA A 86 -1.58 2.53 -6.30
C ALA A 86 -2.43 1.38 -5.76
N HIS A 87 -2.91 1.49 -4.52
CA HIS A 87 -3.66 0.43 -3.86
C HIS A 87 -5.10 0.29 -4.37
N THR A 88 -5.77 1.39 -4.74
CA THR A 88 -7.05 1.29 -5.46
C THR A 88 -6.88 0.63 -6.83
N GLY A 89 -5.80 0.93 -7.57
CA GLY A 89 -5.47 0.24 -8.82
C GLY A 89 -5.25 -1.27 -8.62
N ALA A 90 -4.56 -1.67 -7.55
CA ALA A 90 -4.41 -3.08 -7.19
C ALA A 90 -5.76 -3.75 -6.89
N LEU A 91 -6.64 -3.09 -6.14
CA LEU A 91 -7.99 -3.58 -5.88
C LEU A 91 -8.82 -3.75 -7.15
N ARG A 92 -8.69 -2.83 -8.12
CA ARG A 92 -9.34 -2.95 -9.45
C ARG A 92 -8.83 -4.16 -10.22
N ALA A 93 -7.53 -4.39 -10.22
CA ALA A 93 -6.95 -5.58 -10.85
C ALA A 93 -7.44 -6.89 -10.21
N MET A 94 -7.88 -6.83 -8.95
CA MET A 94 -8.52 -7.93 -8.22
C MET A 94 -10.05 -7.96 -8.35
N GLY A 95 -10.61 -7.18 -9.28
CA GLY A 95 -12.05 -7.19 -9.59
C GLY A 95 -12.93 -6.32 -8.69
N SER A 96 -12.35 -5.41 -7.90
CA SER A 96 -13.17 -4.54 -7.04
C SER A 96 -14.00 -3.54 -7.85
N THR A 97 -15.27 -3.42 -7.52
CA THR A 97 -16.25 -2.53 -8.15
C THR A 97 -16.19 -1.11 -7.60
N ASP A 98 -16.83 -0.15 -8.28
CA ASP A 98 -16.97 1.22 -7.78
C ASP A 98 -17.72 1.24 -6.46
N GLY A 99 -18.78 0.41 -6.34
CA GLY A 99 -19.56 0.27 -5.12
C GLY A 99 -18.71 -0.20 -3.94
N GLU A 100 -17.87 -1.23 -4.12
CA GLU A 100 -16.97 -1.70 -3.05
C GLU A 100 -15.96 -0.64 -2.62
N LEU A 101 -15.41 0.16 -3.55
CA LEU A 101 -14.47 1.23 -3.19
C LEU A 101 -15.17 2.41 -2.49
N VAL A 102 -16.40 2.75 -2.89
CA VAL A 102 -17.22 3.76 -2.20
C VAL A 102 -17.58 3.28 -0.80
N GLU A 103 -17.98 2.02 -0.64
CA GLU A 103 -18.29 1.42 0.65
C GLU A 103 -17.06 1.40 1.57
N LEU A 104 -15.89 1.00 1.05
CA LEU A 104 -14.63 1.09 1.78
C LEU A 104 -14.37 2.50 2.32
N MET A 105 -14.57 3.53 1.49
CA MET A 105 -14.38 4.91 1.92
C MET A 105 -15.47 5.41 2.89
N ALA A 106 -16.70 4.91 2.79
CA ALA A 106 -17.77 5.19 3.75
C ALA A 106 -17.44 4.62 5.14
N VAL A 107 -16.83 3.42 5.22
CA VAL A 107 -16.32 2.85 6.48
C VAL A 107 -15.21 3.74 7.07
N VAL A 108 -14.28 4.21 6.24
CA VAL A 108 -13.20 5.12 6.68
C VAL A 108 -13.75 6.44 7.19
N ASP A 109 -14.72 7.03 6.49
CA ASP A 109 -15.38 8.28 6.89
C ASP A 109 -16.08 8.13 8.25
N LEU A 110 -16.89 7.08 8.42
CA LEU A 110 -17.62 6.79 9.65
C LEU A 110 -16.67 6.72 10.86
N PHE A 111 -15.64 5.88 10.78
CA PHE A 111 -14.71 5.69 11.91
C PHE A 111 -13.81 6.90 12.13
N SER A 112 -13.42 7.62 11.07
CA SER A 112 -12.68 8.88 11.23
C SER A 112 -13.52 9.94 11.96
N GLY A 113 -14.83 9.98 11.71
CA GLY A 113 -15.78 10.82 12.43
C GLY A 113 -15.95 10.40 13.90
N PHE A 114 -16.20 9.11 14.14
CA PHE A 114 -16.37 8.57 15.50
C PHE A 114 -15.12 8.77 16.35
N ASN A 115 -13.92 8.51 15.80
CA ASN A 115 -12.67 8.71 16.52
C ASN A 115 -12.53 10.15 17.03
N LYS A 116 -12.92 11.15 16.24
CA LYS A 116 -12.89 12.56 16.65
C LYS A 116 -13.88 12.87 17.76
N MET A 117 -15.08 12.28 17.73
CA MET A 117 -16.08 12.46 18.77
C MET A 117 -15.62 11.84 20.09
N LEU A 118 -15.13 10.60 20.05
CA LEU A 118 -14.67 9.88 21.24
C LEU A 118 -13.46 10.57 21.88
N GLU A 119 -12.45 10.92 21.08
CA GLU A 119 -11.25 11.61 21.56
C GLU A 119 -11.58 13.04 22.01
N GLY A 120 -12.38 13.78 21.23
CA GLY A 120 -12.73 15.17 21.55
C GLY A 120 -13.54 15.31 22.84
N LEU A 121 -14.32 14.29 23.20
CA LEU A 121 -15.16 14.28 24.42
C LEU A 121 -14.58 13.41 25.54
N GLN A 122 -13.45 12.72 25.32
CA GLN A 122 -12.82 11.79 26.26
C GLN A 122 -13.83 10.75 26.80
N VAL A 123 -14.58 10.13 25.89
CA VAL A 123 -15.62 9.14 26.24
C VAL A 123 -14.96 7.84 26.73
N ASP A 124 -15.37 7.38 27.91
CA ASP A 124 -14.90 6.10 28.47
C ASP A 124 -15.38 4.88 27.66
N ASN A 125 -14.56 3.84 27.60
CA ASN A 125 -14.97 2.54 27.08
C ASN A 125 -15.70 1.73 28.16
N ASP A 126 -16.91 1.26 27.84
CA ASP A 126 -17.82 0.51 28.70
C ASP A 126 -18.06 -0.95 28.24
N LEU A 127 -17.42 -1.39 27.15
CA LEU A 127 -17.54 -2.77 26.66
C LEU A 127 -16.89 -3.76 27.65
N GLY A 128 -17.66 -4.75 28.08
CA GLY A 128 -17.20 -5.80 29.01
C GLY A 128 -17.31 -5.45 30.50
N ARG A 129 -18.06 -4.39 30.83
CA ARG A 129 -18.57 -4.14 32.18
C ARG A 129 -19.91 -4.82 32.40
#